data_AF-A0A2M8G5T9-F1
#
_entry.id   AF-A0A2M8G5T9-F1
#
_cell.length_a   1.000
_cell.length_b   1.000
_cell.length_c   1.000
_cell.angle_alpha   90.00
_cell.angle_beta   90.00
_cell.angle_gamma   90.00
#
_symmetry.space_group_name_H-M   'P 1'
#
loop_
_entity.id
_entity.type
_entity.pdbx_description
1 polymer ?
#
loop_
_entity_poly.entity_id
_entity_poly.type
_entity_poly.pdbx_seq_one_letter_code
_entity_poly.pdbx_strand_id
1 'polypeptide(L)'
;MKKIFLALFLLLIFLTFGSQLALAQENERVNVYFFWGKGCPHCADEKQFLEKLQSKYEQIEIKDYEVWYSQDNRDLLVKVGRGLDVNVSGVPFTVVGEQSFNGWYSEDSTGKAIEDAVQCALNNGCKDVVGEFLTPRKNSNEPCECEKEDKTVIPEIIKIPLLGELKVRNLSLPVLTIVLGGLDGFNPCAMWTLLFLISLLLGMKDKKRRWILGSVFIIASALVYFVFMAAWLNLLLFIGLIVWVRIINDRYQYQIQPIVSLNWRHSYGDNRSFNDF
;
A
#
# COMPACT_ATOMS: atom_id res chain seq x y z
N MET A 1 54.65 5.55 56.93
CA MET A 1 53.45 4.68 56.95
C MET A 1 52.19 5.37 56.37
N LYS A 2 51.78 6.57 56.82
CA LYS A 2 50.59 7.27 56.27
C LYS A 2 50.60 7.53 54.75
N LYS A 3 51.75 7.86 54.15
CA LYS A 3 51.86 8.12 52.69
C LYS A 3 51.67 6.87 51.82
N ILE A 4 52.07 5.69 52.34
CA ILE A 4 51.90 4.40 51.66
C ILE A 4 50.43 3.97 51.71
N PHE A 5 49.77 4.17 52.85
CA PHE A 5 48.33 3.94 52.97
C PHE A 5 47.50 4.84 52.05
N LEU A 6 47.89 6.11 51.91
CA LEU A 6 47.23 7.05 51.00
C LEU A 6 47.38 6.64 49.53
N ALA A 7 48.58 6.17 49.14
CA ALA A 7 48.84 5.70 47.80
C ALA A 7 48.07 4.41 47.47
N LEU A 8 47.98 3.47 48.43
CA LEU A 8 47.17 2.25 48.28
C LEU A 8 45.67 2.56 48.20
N PHE A 9 45.19 3.54 48.97
CA PHE A 9 43.79 3.97 48.92
C PHE A 9 43.42 4.64 47.59
N LEU A 10 44.32 5.48 47.06
CA LEU A 10 44.14 6.10 45.73
C LEU A 10 44.22 5.06 44.59
N LEU A 11 45.10 4.07 44.69
CA LEU A 11 45.19 2.98 43.71
C LEU A 11 43.92 2.11 43.73
N LEU A 12 43.37 1.84 44.92
CA LEU A 12 42.12 1.08 45.08
C LEU A 12 40.92 1.83 44.49
N ILE A 13 40.85 3.15 44.68
CA ILE A 13 39.81 4.01 44.08
C ILE A 13 39.95 4.05 42.56
N PHE A 14 41.18 4.10 42.04
CA PHE A 14 41.42 4.10 40.60
C PHE A 14 41.03 2.76 39.94
N LEU A 15 41.26 1.65 40.64
CA LEU A 15 40.85 0.31 40.18
C LEU A 15 39.32 0.09 40.27
N THR A 16 38.63 0.69 41.23
CA THR A 16 37.17 0.60 41.35
C THR A 16 36.42 1.55 40.41
N PHE A 17 37.02 2.66 39.98
CA PHE A 17 36.45 3.57 38.97
C PHE A 17 36.79 3.20 37.52
N GLY A 18 37.90 2.47 37.28
CA GLY A 18 38.37 2.12 35.93
C GLY A 18 37.62 0.97 35.24
N SER A 19 36.60 0.39 35.88
CA SER A 19 35.87 -0.78 35.37
C SER A 19 34.38 -0.50 35.11
N GLN A 20 34.04 0.73 34.72
CA GLN A 20 32.85 0.94 33.91
C GLN A 20 33.20 0.60 32.46
N LEU A 21 33.20 -0.70 32.14
CA LEU A 21 32.92 -1.16 30.80
C LEU A 21 31.54 -0.58 30.45
N ALA A 22 31.53 0.53 29.71
CA ALA A 22 30.36 0.94 28.97
C ALA A 22 30.02 -0.24 28.05
N LEU A 23 29.02 -1.03 28.44
CA LEU A 23 28.30 -1.83 27.48
C LEU A 23 27.77 -0.81 26.47
N ALA A 24 28.43 -0.73 25.32
CA ALA A 24 27.83 -0.11 24.16
C ALA A 24 26.55 -0.90 23.94
N GLN A 25 25.42 -0.32 24.37
CA GLN A 25 24.12 -0.75 23.92
C GLN A 25 24.18 -0.55 22.41
N GLU A 26 24.38 -1.65 21.69
CA GLU A 26 24.18 -1.70 20.26
C GLU A 26 22.72 -1.29 20.11
N ASN A 27 22.49 0.00 19.89
CA ASN A 27 21.16 0.52 19.63
C ASN A 27 20.73 -0.18 18.35
N GLU A 28 19.98 -1.27 18.50
CA GLU A 28 19.36 -1.98 17.39
C GLU A 28 18.45 -0.97 16.71
N ARG A 29 18.96 -0.37 15.63
CA ARG A 29 18.21 0.61 14.86
C ARG A 29 17.13 -0.14 14.10
N VAL A 30 15.91 0.40 14.13
CA VAL A 30 14.81 -0.15 13.35
C VAL A 30 14.91 0.40 11.94
N ASN A 31 15.10 -0.49 10.97
CA ASN A 31 15.13 -0.11 9.56
C ASN A 31 13.69 0.03 9.03
N VAL A 32 13.41 1.15 8.37
CA VAL A 32 12.16 1.39 7.62
C VAL A 32 12.50 1.41 6.14
N TYR A 33 11.99 0.45 5.39
CA TYR A 33 12.29 0.30 3.97
C TYR A 33 11.20 0.96 3.14
N PHE A 34 11.56 2.00 2.39
CA PHE A 34 10.63 2.80 1.61
C PHE A 34 10.92 2.66 0.10
N PHE A 35 10.06 1.96 -0.62
CA PHE A 35 10.16 1.79 -2.06
C PHE A 35 9.30 2.84 -2.78
N TRP A 36 9.94 3.63 -3.65
CA TRP A 36 9.32 4.81 -4.27
C TRP A 36 9.66 4.94 -5.76
N GLY A 37 8.96 5.85 -6.46
CA GLY A 37 9.17 6.11 -7.88
C GLY A 37 9.34 7.59 -8.18
N LYS A 38 10.29 7.94 -9.06
CA LYS A 38 10.51 9.35 -9.44
C LYS A 38 9.33 9.92 -10.21
N GLY A 39 8.64 10.90 -9.60
CA GLY A 39 7.43 11.52 -10.14
C GLY A 39 6.13 10.99 -9.54
N CYS A 40 6.21 10.10 -8.55
CA CYS A 40 5.07 9.62 -7.77
C CYS A 40 4.62 10.68 -6.74
N PRO A 41 3.41 11.27 -6.85
CA PRO A 41 2.95 12.31 -5.92
C PRO A 41 2.79 11.77 -4.49
N HIS A 42 2.14 10.62 -4.34
CA HIS A 42 1.93 9.98 -3.03
C HIS A 42 3.23 9.57 -2.33
N CYS A 43 4.27 9.26 -3.10
CA CYS A 43 5.58 8.96 -2.55
C CYS A 43 6.25 10.22 -1.96
N ALA A 44 5.98 11.41 -2.51
CA ALA A 44 6.50 12.66 -1.96
C ALA A 44 5.86 12.99 -0.60
N ASP A 45 4.54 12.77 -0.48
CA ASP A 45 3.81 12.97 0.77
C ASP A 45 4.29 12.00 1.86
N GLU A 46 4.43 10.71 1.53
CA GLU A 46 4.96 9.71 2.46
C GLU A 46 6.41 9.99 2.85
N LYS A 47 7.26 10.42 1.90
CA LYS A 47 8.64 10.80 2.20
C LYS A 47 8.72 11.93 3.22
N GLN A 48 7.87 12.96 3.09
CA GLN A 48 7.80 14.06 4.05
C GLN A 48 7.37 13.57 5.44
N PHE A 49 6.40 12.65 5.51
CA PHE A 49 5.99 12.03 6.76
C PHE A 49 7.12 11.21 7.39
N LEU A 50 7.80 10.38 6.61
CA LEU A 50 8.92 9.56 7.09
C LEU A 50 10.06 10.43 7.62
N GLU A 51 10.41 11.56 6.97
CA GLU A 51 11.41 12.51 7.48
C GLU A 51 11.02 13.09 8.86
N LYS A 52 9.74 13.41 9.07
CA LYS A 52 9.22 13.82 10.40
C LYS A 52 9.32 12.66 11.40
N LEU A 53 9.02 11.44 10.97
CA LEU A 53 9.04 10.25 11.81
C LEU A 53 10.47 9.93 12.28
N GLN A 54 11.47 10.01 11.39
CA GLN A 54 12.87 9.82 11.75
C GLN A 54 13.40 10.91 12.68
N SER A 55 12.88 12.15 12.54
CA SER A 55 13.20 13.23 13.48
C SER A 55 12.57 12.99 14.87
N LYS A 56 11.42 12.29 14.93
CA LYS A 56 10.72 11.94 16.17
C LYS A 56 11.35 10.73 16.87
N TYR A 57 11.87 9.78 16.10
CA TYR A 57 12.48 8.55 16.59
C TYR A 57 13.92 8.41 16.07
N GLU A 58 14.92 8.93 16.80
CA GLU A 58 16.34 8.87 16.39
C GLU A 58 16.90 7.44 16.26
N GLN A 59 16.16 6.46 16.76
CA GLN A 59 16.49 5.03 16.72
C GLN A 59 16.07 4.34 15.41
N ILE A 60 15.43 5.06 14.47
CA ILE A 60 15.04 4.50 13.18
C ILE A 60 15.97 4.95 12.05
N GLU A 61 16.13 4.11 11.05
CA GLU A 61 16.87 4.41 9.83
C GLU A 61 15.97 4.19 8.61
N ILE A 62 15.65 5.25 7.88
CA ILE A 62 14.90 5.14 6.63
C ILE A 62 15.85 4.76 5.50
N LYS A 63 15.55 3.65 4.84
CA LYS A 63 16.24 3.19 3.63
C LYS A 63 15.31 3.30 2.44
N ASP A 64 15.56 4.30 1.60
CA ASP A 64 14.73 4.56 0.43
C ASP A 64 15.30 3.92 -0.86
N TYR A 65 14.42 3.29 -1.64
CA TYR A 65 14.75 2.56 -2.86
C TYR A 65 13.89 3.05 -4.02
N GLU A 66 14.50 3.79 -4.95
CA GLU A 66 13.81 4.20 -6.19
C GLU A 66 13.68 3.00 -7.13
N VAL A 67 12.46 2.67 -7.58
CA VAL A 67 12.19 1.45 -8.37
C VAL A 67 11.78 1.72 -9.82
N TRP A 68 11.50 2.94 -10.29
CA TRP A 68 11.12 3.10 -11.71
C TRP A 68 12.32 3.15 -12.64
N TYR A 69 13.48 3.61 -12.17
CA TYR A 69 14.69 3.75 -12.97
C TYR A 69 15.85 2.85 -12.52
N SER A 70 15.75 2.19 -11.36
CA SER A 70 16.70 1.17 -10.92
C SER A 70 16.13 -0.26 -11.09
N GLN A 71 16.78 -1.08 -11.92
CA GLN A 71 16.43 -2.49 -12.09
C GLN A 71 16.66 -3.29 -10.80
N ASP A 72 17.80 -3.09 -10.14
CA ASP A 72 18.15 -3.83 -8.92
C ASP A 72 17.17 -3.58 -7.78
N ASN A 73 16.70 -2.34 -7.63
CA ASN A 73 15.71 -1.99 -6.61
C ASN A 73 14.32 -2.54 -6.93
N ARG A 74 13.95 -2.66 -8.23
CA ARG A 74 12.71 -3.38 -8.62
C ARG A 74 12.79 -4.85 -8.24
N ASP A 75 13.92 -5.47 -8.53
CA ASP A 75 14.12 -6.89 -8.21
C ASP A 75 14.09 -7.13 -6.71
N LEU A 76 14.63 -6.19 -5.91
CA LEU A 76 14.49 -6.19 -4.46
C LEU A 76 13.01 -6.07 -4.04
N LEU A 77 12.26 -5.11 -4.58
CA LEU A 77 10.82 -4.94 -4.28
C LEU A 77 10.03 -6.22 -4.56
N VAL A 78 10.30 -6.87 -5.69
CA VAL A 78 9.64 -8.14 -6.06
C VAL A 78 10.01 -9.27 -5.10
N LYS A 79 11.29 -9.37 -4.69
CA LYS A 79 11.75 -10.38 -3.72
C LYS A 79 11.09 -10.16 -2.36
N VAL A 80 11.06 -8.93 -1.87
CA VAL A 80 10.44 -8.55 -0.60
C VAL A 80 8.94 -8.86 -0.62
N GLY A 81 8.23 -8.46 -1.68
CA GLY A 81 6.80 -8.75 -1.82
C GLY A 81 6.50 -10.26 -1.77
N ARG A 82 7.31 -11.07 -2.46
CA ARG A 82 7.19 -12.55 -2.39
C ARG A 82 7.53 -13.11 -1.02
N GLY A 83 8.55 -12.57 -0.35
CA GLY A 83 8.95 -13.01 0.99
C GLY A 83 7.90 -12.76 2.06
N LEU A 84 7.10 -11.71 1.88
CA LEU A 84 6.00 -11.32 2.78
C LEU A 84 4.63 -11.86 2.33
N ASP A 85 4.57 -12.64 1.25
CA ASP A 85 3.33 -13.13 0.60
C ASP A 85 2.32 -12.01 0.26
N VAL A 86 2.84 -10.84 -0.14
CA VAL A 86 2.04 -9.68 -0.54
C VAL A 86 2.20 -9.38 -2.02
N ASN A 87 1.08 -9.13 -2.69
CA ASN A 87 1.08 -8.74 -4.10
C ASN A 87 1.40 -7.24 -4.24
N VAL A 88 2.67 -6.92 -4.47
CA VAL A 88 3.12 -5.54 -4.66
C VAL A 88 2.95 -5.13 -6.12
N SER A 89 1.97 -4.26 -6.38
CA SER A 89 1.63 -3.79 -7.72
C SER A 89 2.17 -2.39 -8.06
N GLY A 90 2.75 -1.67 -7.09
CA GLY A 90 3.15 -0.28 -7.28
C GLY A 90 3.87 0.33 -6.09
N VAL A 91 4.00 1.66 -6.13
CA VAL A 91 4.62 2.51 -5.11
C VAL A 91 3.67 3.64 -4.70
N PRO A 92 3.80 4.20 -3.49
CA PRO A 92 4.79 3.84 -2.47
C PRO A 92 4.52 2.50 -1.79
N PHE A 93 5.57 1.81 -1.38
CA PHE A 93 5.48 0.57 -0.61
C PHE A 93 6.49 0.61 0.53
N THR A 94 6.00 0.44 1.77
CA THR A 94 6.81 0.61 2.98
C THR A 94 6.78 -0.64 3.83
N VAL A 95 7.94 -1.05 4.35
CA VAL A 95 8.09 -2.23 5.20
C VAL A 95 8.80 -1.88 6.49
N VAL A 96 8.22 -2.31 7.60
CA VAL A 96 8.77 -2.17 8.96
C VAL A 96 8.70 -3.53 9.64
N GLY A 97 9.84 -4.16 9.87
CA GLY A 97 9.90 -5.53 10.38
C GLY A 97 9.20 -6.52 9.44
N GLU A 98 8.12 -7.15 9.93
CA GLU A 98 7.27 -8.06 9.17
C GLU A 98 5.99 -7.39 8.60
N GLN A 99 5.74 -6.12 8.95
CA GLN A 99 4.56 -5.38 8.51
C GLN A 99 4.84 -4.64 7.21
N SER A 100 3.87 -4.64 6.29
CA SER A 100 3.98 -3.95 5.00
C SER A 100 2.75 -3.09 4.70
N PHE A 101 2.99 -1.97 4.03
CA PHE A 101 2.01 -0.96 3.70
C PHE A 101 2.09 -0.64 2.21
N ASN A 102 0.98 -0.78 1.50
CA ASN A 102 0.88 -0.51 0.07
C ASN A 102 0.08 0.77 -0.17
N GLY A 103 0.74 1.79 -0.71
CA GLY A 103 0.16 3.10 -0.99
C GLY A 103 0.10 4.04 0.21
N TRP A 104 -0.08 5.32 -0.09
CA TRP A 104 -0.19 6.39 0.90
C TRP A 104 -1.51 7.15 0.74
N TYR A 105 -2.23 7.36 1.85
CA TYR A 105 -3.48 8.12 1.86
C TYR A 105 -3.38 9.40 2.70
N SER A 106 -3.03 9.28 3.98
CA SER A 106 -2.84 10.44 4.87
C SER A 106 -2.00 10.10 6.11
N GLU A 107 -1.50 11.12 6.81
CA GLU A 107 -0.81 10.96 8.09
C GLU A 107 -1.71 10.26 9.13
N ASP A 108 -3.02 10.59 9.18
CA ASP A 108 -3.98 9.99 10.12
C ASP A 108 -4.34 8.52 9.83
N SER A 109 -4.00 8.00 8.65
CA SER A 109 -4.36 6.65 8.20
C SER A 109 -3.12 5.78 8.02
N THR A 110 -2.55 5.75 6.80
CA THR A 110 -1.32 4.99 6.50
C THR A 110 -0.16 5.46 7.39
N GLY A 111 -0.02 6.78 7.61
CA GLY A 111 1.05 7.31 8.45
C GLY A 111 0.99 6.79 9.87
N LYS A 112 -0.19 6.84 10.50
CA LYS A 112 -0.41 6.27 11.84
C LYS A 112 -0.10 4.78 11.89
N ALA A 113 -0.51 4.01 10.88
CA ALA A 113 -0.22 2.58 10.84
C ALA A 113 1.29 2.29 10.73
N ILE A 114 2.04 3.07 9.94
CA ILE A 114 3.51 2.98 9.85
C ILE A 114 4.15 3.38 11.19
N GLU A 115 3.67 4.43 11.84
CA GLU A 115 4.17 4.86 13.14
C GLU A 115 3.92 3.80 14.23
N ASP A 116 2.73 3.20 14.28
CA ASP A 116 2.39 2.11 15.20
C ASP A 116 3.32 0.90 14.98
N ALA A 117 3.64 0.57 13.71
CA ALA A 117 4.60 -0.48 13.35
C ALA A 117 6.01 -0.18 13.87
N VAL A 118 6.47 1.05 13.68
CA VAL A 118 7.77 1.53 14.17
C VAL A 118 7.84 1.46 15.69
N GLN A 119 6.82 1.94 16.39
CA GLN A 119 6.76 1.85 17.85
C GLN A 119 6.79 0.40 18.33
N CYS A 120 6.07 -0.49 17.66
CA CYS A 120 6.10 -1.92 17.99
C CYS A 120 7.52 -2.49 17.82
N ALA A 121 8.18 -2.18 16.70
CA ALA A 121 9.55 -2.62 16.43
C ALA A 121 10.57 -2.08 17.43
N LEU A 122 10.42 -0.83 17.88
CA LEU A 122 11.28 -0.23 18.89
C LEU A 122 11.11 -0.85 20.28
N ASN A 123 9.88 -1.24 20.64
CA ASN A 123 9.58 -1.74 21.99
C ASN A 123 9.83 -3.25 22.15
N ASN A 124 9.51 -4.04 21.11
CA ASN A 124 9.51 -5.50 21.20
C ASN A 124 10.66 -6.15 20.42
N GLY A 125 11.40 -5.38 19.61
CA GLY A 125 12.32 -5.92 18.63
C GLY A 125 11.57 -6.55 17.45
N CYS A 126 12.03 -6.31 16.23
CA CYS A 126 11.44 -6.90 15.04
C CYS A 126 12.51 -7.57 14.17
N LYS A 127 12.14 -8.72 13.62
CA LYS A 127 12.88 -9.36 12.54
C LYS A 127 12.91 -8.44 11.32
N ASP A 128 14.10 -8.07 10.89
CA ASP A 128 14.30 -7.27 9.67
C ASP A 128 14.21 -8.15 8.41
N VAL A 129 12.99 -8.36 7.91
CA VAL A 129 12.73 -9.22 6.73
C VAL A 129 13.43 -8.71 5.48
N VAL A 130 13.47 -7.39 5.26
CA VAL A 130 14.12 -6.84 4.05
C VAL A 130 15.65 -6.90 4.17
N GLY A 131 16.18 -6.70 5.38
CA GLY A 131 17.59 -6.82 5.69
C GLY A 131 18.17 -8.19 5.36
N GLU A 132 17.40 -9.27 5.53
CA GLU A 132 17.82 -10.64 5.15
C GLU A 132 18.13 -10.77 3.65
N PHE A 133 17.40 -10.04 2.80
CA PHE A 133 17.62 -10.08 1.34
C PHE A 133 18.82 -9.22 0.91
N LEU A 134 19.18 -8.20 1.69
CA LEU A 134 20.28 -7.28 1.41
C LEU A 134 21.61 -7.81 1.93
N THR A 135 21.61 -8.37 3.13
CA THR A 135 22.78 -8.97 3.77
C THR A 135 22.35 -10.24 4.48
N PRO A 136 22.81 -11.43 4.05
CA PRO A 136 22.58 -12.67 4.78
C PRO A 136 23.44 -12.67 6.06
N ARG A 137 23.00 -11.93 7.09
CA ARG A 137 23.48 -12.07 8.47
C ARG A 137 22.36 -12.62 9.33
N LYS A 138 22.73 -13.51 10.26
CA LYS A 138 21.89 -14.01 11.34
C LYS A 138 21.51 -12.82 12.25
N ASN A 139 20.33 -12.26 12.04
CA ASN A 139 19.65 -11.49 13.08
C ASN A 139 18.70 -12.42 13.85
N SER A 140 18.42 -12.07 15.10
CA SER A 140 17.63 -12.83 16.07
C SER A 140 16.33 -13.38 15.46
N ASN A 141 16.15 -14.69 15.57
CA ASN A 141 15.03 -15.46 15.01
C ASN A 141 13.76 -15.36 15.87
N GLU A 142 13.48 -14.21 16.48
CA GLU A 142 12.26 -14.03 17.26
C GLU A 142 11.22 -13.28 16.40
N PRO A 143 10.09 -13.94 16.04
CA PRO A 143 8.98 -13.28 15.38
C PRO A 143 8.50 -12.13 16.25
N CYS A 144 8.11 -11.02 15.63
CA CYS A 144 7.53 -9.95 16.43
C CYS A 144 6.15 -10.39 16.96
N GLU A 145 5.90 -10.23 18.26
CA GLU A 145 4.54 -10.24 18.81
C GLU A 145 3.89 -8.87 18.58
N CYS A 146 3.99 -8.33 17.36
CA CYS A 146 3.13 -7.25 16.91
C CYS A 146 1.87 -7.94 16.39
N GLU A 147 0.75 -7.84 17.13
CA GLU A 147 -0.52 -8.46 16.73
C GLU A 147 -0.80 -8.19 15.25
N LYS A 148 -0.84 -9.27 14.46
CA LYS A 148 -1.34 -9.25 13.09
C LYS A 148 -2.86 -9.05 13.15
N GLU A 149 -3.30 -7.86 13.53
CA GLU A 149 -4.66 -7.46 13.20
C GLU A 149 -4.70 -7.37 11.67
N ASP A 150 -5.45 -8.29 11.08
CA ASP A 150 -5.83 -8.36 9.66
C ASP A 150 -6.56 -7.05 9.26
N LYS A 151 -5.80 -5.98 9.11
CA LYS A 151 -6.24 -4.69 8.64
C LYS A 151 -5.89 -4.62 7.16
N THR A 152 -6.74 -5.25 6.36
CA THR A 152 -6.95 -4.83 4.97
C THR A 152 -6.92 -3.30 4.91
N VAL A 153 -6.08 -2.77 4.03
CA VAL A 153 -5.70 -1.35 3.80
C VAL A 153 -6.88 -0.52 3.26
N ILE A 154 -8.05 -0.66 3.87
CA ILE A 154 -9.24 0.14 3.60
C ILE A 154 -9.47 0.98 4.87
N PRO A 155 -9.48 2.33 4.76
CA PRO A 155 -9.64 3.20 5.92
C PRO A 155 -10.89 2.78 6.69
N GLU A 156 -10.70 2.44 7.97
CA GLU A 156 -11.79 1.96 8.85
C GLU A 156 -12.88 3.02 9.02
N ILE A 157 -12.55 4.29 8.79
CA ILE A 157 -13.43 5.44 9.03
C ILE A 157 -13.37 6.38 7.83
N ILE A 158 -14.48 6.55 7.12
CA ILE A 158 -14.65 7.61 6.12
C ILE A 158 -15.38 8.76 6.80
N LYS A 159 -14.76 9.94 6.85
CA LYS A 159 -15.38 11.16 7.38
C LYS A 159 -16.22 11.81 6.28
N ILE A 160 -17.54 11.74 6.41
CA ILE A 160 -18.47 12.37 5.47
C ILE A 160 -18.92 13.70 6.08
N PRO A 161 -18.84 14.84 5.35
CA PRO A 161 -19.07 16.18 5.89
C PRO A 161 -20.48 16.45 6.45
N LEU A 162 -21.42 15.50 6.27
CA LEU A 162 -22.79 15.60 6.79
C LEU A 162 -23.20 14.45 7.74
N LEU A 163 -22.54 13.28 7.67
CA LEU A 163 -22.97 12.04 8.34
C LEU A 163 -22.00 11.56 9.44
N GLY A 164 -20.87 12.25 9.63
CA GLY A 164 -19.88 11.92 10.66
C GLY A 164 -18.94 10.78 10.28
N GLU A 165 -18.39 10.10 11.29
CA GLU A 165 -17.44 8.99 11.14
C GLU A 165 -18.18 7.68 10.81
N LEU A 166 -18.08 7.21 9.57
CA LEU A 166 -18.72 5.96 9.14
C LEU A 166 -17.71 4.81 9.09
N LYS A 167 -17.96 3.80 9.93
CA LYS A 167 -17.20 2.55 9.92
C LYS A 167 -17.66 1.61 8.81
N VAL A 168 -16.88 1.54 7.74
CA VAL A 168 -17.25 0.80 6.51
C VAL A 168 -17.35 -0.71 6.76
N ARG A 169 -16.62 -1.25 7.75
CA ARG A 169 -16.59 -2.70 8.09
C ARG A 169 -17.87 -3.21 8.75
N ASN A 170 -18.65 -2.34 9.40
CA ASN A 170 -19.86 -2.75 10.13
C ASN A 170 -21.14 -2.61 9.30
N LEU A 171 -21.05 -2.15 8.05
CA LEU A 171 -22.18 -2.05 7.14
C LEU A 171 -22.41 -3.40 6.46
N SER A 172 -23.58 -4.00 6.69
CA SER A 172 -23.97 -5.19 5.93
C SER A 172 -24.12 -4.83 4.45
N LEU A 173 -23.73 -5.74 3.55
CA LEU A 173 -23.83 -5.54 2.11
C LEU A 173 -25.24 -5.11 1.64
N PRO A 174 -26.35 -5.62 2.22
CA PRO A 174 -27.68 -5.12 1.90
C PRO A 174 -27.91 -3.66 2.31
N VAL A 175 -27.43 -3.25 3.48
CA VAL A 175 -27.56 -1.86 3.95
C VAL A 175 -26.73 -0.92 3.08
N LEU A 176 -25.51 -1.32 2.73
CA LEU A 176 -24.67 -0.56 1.81
C LEU A 176 -25.36 -0.40 0.43
N THR A 177 -25.97 -1.47 -0.07
CA THR A 177 -26.73 -1.44 -1.33
C THR A 177 -27.92 -0.48 -1.26
N ILE A 178 -28.66 -0.49 -0.16
CA ILE A 178 -29.79 0.43 0.06
C ILE A 178 -29.31 1.88 0.11
N VAL A 179 -28.21 2.16 0.80
CA VAL A 179 -27.65 3.51 0.91
C VAL A 179 -27.16 4.02 -0.43
N LEU A 180 -26.36 3.23 -1.15
CA LEU A 180 -25.83 3.59 -2.47
C LEU A 180 -26.94 3.74 -3.52
N GLY A 181 -27.92 2.82 -3.53
CA GLY A 181 -29.08 2.91 -4.40
C GLY A 181 -29.98 4.10 -4.06
N GLY A 182 -30.10 4.44 -2.78
CA GLY A 182 -30.77 5.65 -2.34
C GLY A 182 -30.08 6.92 -2.85
N LEU A 183 -28.76 7.00 -2.69
CA LEU A 183 -27.95 8.13 -3.18
C LEU A 183 -28.04 8.29 -4.71
N ASP A 184 -28.00 7.19 -5.47
CA ASP A 184 -28.19 7.20 -6.93
C ASP A 184 -29.64 7.57 -7.32
N GLY A 185 -30.61 7.22 -6.48
CA GLY A 185 -32.01 7.63 -6.64
C GLY A 185 -32.26 9.13 -6.51
N PHE A 186 -31.40 9.86 -5.77
CA PHE A 186 -31.39 11.33 -5.70
C PHE A 186 -30.66 11.98 -6.89
N ASN A 187 -30.59 11.30 -8.03
CA ASN A 187 -30.10 11.87 -9.29
C ASN A 187 -31.19 12.78 -9.91
N PRO A 188 -30.86 14.01 -10.37
CA PRO A 188 -31.83 14.90 -11.02
C PRO A 188 -32.59 14.21 -12.16
N CYS A 189 -31.94 13.38 -12.96
CA CYS A 189 -32.60 12.63 -14.04
C CYS A 189 -33.70 11.67 -13.53
N ALA A 190 -33.40 10.92 -12.48
CA ALA A 190 -34.37 10.00 -11.85
C ALA A 190 -35.52 10.78 -11.19
N MET A 191 -35.24 11.93 -10.58
CA MET A 191 -36.26 12.75 -9.93
C MET A 191 -37.28 13.31 -10.94
N TRP A 192 -36.84 13.84 -12.08
CA TRP A 192 -37.74 14.40 -13.09
C TRP A 192 -38.65 13.35 -13.72
N THR A 193 -38.12 12.15 -13.99
CA THR A 193 -38.93 11.03 -14.52
C THR A 193 -39.97 10.54 -13.52
N LEU A 194 -39.63 10.50 -12.22
CA LEU A 194 -40.58 10.16 -11.17
C LEU A 194 -41.71 11.21 -11.04
N LEU A 195 -41.38 12.50 -11.08
CA LEU A 195 -42.38 13.57 -11.04
C LEU A 195 -43.33 13.50 -12.24
N PHE A 196 -42.79 13.22 -13.43
CA PHE A 196 -43.59 12.99 -14.62
C PHE A 196 -44.57 11.81 -14.44
N LEU A 197 -44.07 10.68 -13.92
CA LEU A 197 -44.92 9.51 -13.63
C LEU A 197 -46.01 9.85 -12.62
N ILE A 198 -45.67 10.49 -11.50
CA ILE A 198 -46.63 10.87 -10.45
C ILE A 198 -47.71 11.80 -11.02
N SER A 199 -47.32 12.81 -11.82
CA SER A 199 -48.26 13.73 -12.48
C SER A 199 -49.28 12.98 -13.36
N LEU A 200 -48.80 12.02 -14.17
CA LEU A 200 -49.66 11.18 -15.02
C LEU A 200 -50.62 10.33 -14.19
N LEU A 201 -50.14 9.76 -13.08
CA LEU A 201 -50.92 8.84 -12.23
C LEU A 201 -51.94 9.56 -11.33
N LEU A 202 -51.66 10.80 -10.91
CA LEU A 202 -52.54 11.60 -10.03
C LEU A 202 -53.87 11.95 -10.71
N GLY A 203 -53.89 12.19 -12.02
CA GLY A 203 -55.11 12.48 -12.78
C GLY A 203 -56.03 11.26 -13.01
N MET A 204 -55.62 10.07 -12.59
CA MET A 204 -56.28 8.81 -12.97
C MET A 204 -57.22 8.29 -11.88
N LYS A 205 -58.52 8.19 -12.19
CA LYS A 205 -59.54 7.68 -11.25
C LYS A 205 -59.45 6.17 -11.02
N ASP A 206 -59.05 5.40 -12.04
CA ASP A 206 -58.97 3.93 -11.99
C ASP A 206 -57.75 3.43 -11.22
N LYS A 207 -57.98 2.90 -10.01
CA LYS A 207 -56.93 2.35 -9.14
C LYS A 207 -56.13 1.23 -9.80
N LYS A 208 -56.80 0.31 -10.51
CA LYS A 208 -56.14 -0.82 -11.18
C LYS A 208 -55.17 -0.35 -12.26
N ARG A 209 -55.60 0.60 -13.09
CA ARG A 209 -54.78 1.16 -14.17
C ARG A 209 -53.59 1.94 -13.63
N ARG A 210 -53.77 2.66 -12.51
CA ARG A 210 -52.69 3.37 -11.81
C ARG A 210 -51.58 2.42 -11.33
N TRP A 211 -51.95 1.31 -10.68
CA TRP A 211 -50.99 0.31 -10.21
C TRP A 211 -50.28 -0.41 -11.35
N ILE A 212 -51.01 -0.81 -12.40
CA ILE A 212 -50.40 -1.47 -13.57
C ILE A 212 -49.35 -0.56 -14.22
N LEU A 213 -49.69 0.70 -14.50
CA LEU A 213 -48.77 1.63 -15.15
C LEU A 213 -47.56 1.95 -14.26
N GLY A 214 -47.77 2.13 -12.95
CA GLY A 214 -46.67 2.35 -12.00
C GLY A 214 -45.72 1.15 -11.92
N SER A 215 -46.26 -0.07 -11.79
CA SER A 215 -45.43 -1.29 -11.72
C SER A 215 -44.70 -1.56 -13.03
N VAL A 216 -45.35 -1.38 -14.19
CA VAL A 216 -44.69 -1.53 -15.50
C VAL A 216 -43.54 -0.55 -15.65
N PHE A 217 -43.72 0.71 -15.23
CA PHE A 217 -42.65 1.71 -15.24
C PHE A 217 -41.47 1.30 -14.37
N ILE A 218 -41.73 0.85 -13.13
CA ILE A 218 -40.67 0.43 -12.19
C ILE A 218 -39.91 -0.79 -12.74
N ILE A 219 -40.63 -1.81 -13.22
CA ILE A 219 -40.01 -3.04 -13.77
C ILE A 219 -39.18 -2.71 -15.01
N ALA A 220 -39.71 -1.90 -15.93
CA ALA A 220 -38.98 -1.50 -17.13
C ALA A 220 -37.71 -0.71 -16.78
N SER A 221 -37.80 0.23 -15.84
CA SER A 221 -36.65 1.03 -15.39
C SER A 221 -35.57 0.16 -14.74
N ALA A 222 -35.98 -0.77 -13.86
CA ALA A 222 -35.06 -1.71 -13.23
C ALA A 222 -34.37 -2.62 -14.26
N LEU A 223 -35.11 -3.12 -15.26
CA LEU A 223 -34.56 -3.96 -16.32
C LEU A 223 -33.54 -3.19 -17.17
N VAL A 224 -33.88 -1.97 -17.60
CA VAL A 224 -32.96 -1.13 -18.39
C VAL A 224 -31.69 -0.81 -17.60
N TYR A 225 -31.82 -0.45 -16.32
CA TYR A 225 -30.68 -0.17 -15.45
C TYR A 225 -29.80 -1.41 -15.27
N PHE A 226 -30.40 -2.58 -15.03
CA PHE A 226 -29.69 -3.84 -14.92
C PHE A 226 -28.91 -4.17 -16.20
N VAL A 227 -29.56 -4.07 -17.37
CA VAL A 227 -28.91 -4.33 -18.67
C VAL A 227 -27.76 -3.36 -18.90
N PHE A 228 -27.94 -2.08 -18.57
CA PHE A 228 -26.89 -1.07 -18.72
C PHE A 228 -25.69 -1.37 -17.81
N MET A 229 -25.92 -1.66 -16.53
CA MET A 229 -24.85 -2.00 -15.58
C MET A 229 -24.14 -3.29 -15.97
N ALA A 230 -24.89 -4.31 -16.43
CA ALA A 230 -24.30 -5.55 -16.92
C ALA A 230 -23.46 -5.32 -18.19
N ALA A 231 -23.96 -4.53 -19.15
CA ALA A 231 -23.22 -4.19 -20.36
C ALA A 231 -21.93 -3.43 -20.03
N TRP A 232 -22.01 -2.47 -19.10
CA TRP A 232 -20.86 -1.69 -18.65
C TRP A 232 -19.80 -2.56 -17.96
N LEU A 233 -20.22 -3.46 -17.06
CA LEU A 233 -19.30 -4.41 -16.42
C LEU A 233 -18.60 -5.30 -17.45
N ASN A 234 -19.35 -5.86 -18.42
CA ASN A 234 -18.78 -6.67 -19.48
C ASN A 234 -17.79 -5.87 -20.35
N LEU A 235 -18.10 -4.60 -20.64
CA LEU A 235 -17.20 -3.70 -21.36
C LEU A 235 -15.91 -3.44 -20.57
N LEU A 236 -16.01 -3.15 -19.27
CA LEU A 236 -14.83 -2.93 -18.42
C LEU A 236 -13.97 -4.19 -18.29
N LEU A 237 -14.58 -5.38 -18.16
CA LEU A 237 -13.86 -6.65 -18.16
C LEU A 237 -13.17 -6.91 -19.51
N PHE A 238 -13.83 -6.59 -20.62
CA PHE A 238 -13.24 -6.71 -21.96
C PHE A 238 -12.03 -5.79 -22.14
N ILE A 239 -12.13 -4.53 -21.73
CA ILE A 239 -11.01 -3.57 -21.77
C ILE A 239 -9.89 -4.01 -20.82
N GLY A 240 -10.23 -4.46 -19.61
CA GLY A 240 -9.27 -4.99 -18.64
C GLY A 240 -8.52 -6.21 -19.17
N LEU A 241 -9.20 -7.12 -19.85
CA LEU A 241 -8.57 -8.25 -20.54
C LEU A 241 -7.63 -7.80 -21.65
N ILE A 242 -7.97 -6.75 -22.42
CA ILE A 242 -7.06 -6.19 -23.44
C ILE A 242 -5.83 -5.56 -22.79
N VAL A 243 -5.96 -4.90 -21.64
CA VAL A 243 -4.82 -4.39 -20.85
C VAL A 243 -3.96 -5.54 -20.35
N TRP A 244 -4.55 -6.63 -19.84
CA TRP A 244 -3.81 -7.84 -19.47
C TRP A 244 -3.12 -8.47 -20.67
N VAL A 245 -3.78 -8.58 -21.82
CA VAL A 245 -3.18 -9.07 -23.07
C VAL A 245 -2.04 -8.17 -23.50
N ARG A 246 -2.14 -6.84 -23.33
CA ARG A 246 -1.07 -5.89 -23.65
C ARG A 246 0.11 -6.02 -22.68
N ILE A 247 -0.13 -6.12 -21.37
CA ILE A 247 0.89 -6.33 -20.34
C ILE A 247 1.57 -7.69 -20.51
N ILE A 248 0.80 -8.73 -20.82
CA ILE A 248 1.33 -10.08 -21.11
C ILE A 248 2.15 -10.03 -22.39
N ASN A 249 1.67 -9.40 -23.45
CA ASN A 249 2.40 -9.27 -24.71
C ASN A 249 3.68 -8.42 -24.56
N ASP A 250 3.65 -7.35 -23.76
CA ASP A 250 4.83 -6.55 -23.41
C ASP A 250 5.82 -7.36 -22.56
N ARG A 251 5.32 -8.21 -21.64
CA ARG A 251 6.15 -9.14 -20.85
C ARG A 251 6.77 -10.24 -21.70
N TYR A 252 6.05 -10.78 -22.69
CA TYR A 252 6.58 -11.73 -23.67
C TYR A 252 7.61 -11.05 -24.59
N GLN A 253 7.36 -9.83 -25.07
CA GLN A 253 8.34 -9.05 -25.82
C GLN A 253 9.64 -8.85 -25.03
N TYR A 254 9.57 -8.49 -23.74
CA TYR A 254 10.76 -8.33 -22.89
C TYR A 254 11.58 -9.63 -22.76
N GLN A 255 10.93 -10.79 -22.77
CA GLN A 255 11.58 -12.09 -22.65
C GLN A 255 12.18 -12.60 -23.99
N ILE A 256 11.69 -12.11 -25.13
CA ILE A 256 12.18 -12.48 -26.48
C ILE A 256 13.34 -11.56 -26.95
N GLN A 257 13.41 -10.32 -26.48
CA GLN A 257 14.51 -9.38 -26.82
C GLN A 257 15.94 -9.93 -26.58
N PRO A 258 16.25 -10.62 -25.46
CA PRO A 258 17.58 -11.21 -25.27
C PRO A 258 17.85 -12.38 -26.24
N ILE A 259 16.83 -13.16 -26.62
CA ILE A 259 16.99 -14.33 -27.51
C ILE A 259 17.21 -13.87 -28.96
N VAL A 260 16.48 -12.86 -29.42
CA VAL A 260 16.63 -12.33 -30.79
C VAL A 260 17.96 -11.56 -30.92
N SER A 261 18.36 -10.77 -29.91
CA SER A 261 19.66 -10.06 -29.93
C SER A 261 20.87 -11.01 -29.85
N LEU A 262 20.79 -12.13 -29.13
CA LEU A 262 21.82 -13.18 -29.11
C LEU A 262 21.93 -13.88 -30.47
N ASN A 263 20.81 -14.15 -31.14
CA ASN A 263 20.81 -14.83 -32.44
C ASN A 263 21.25 -13.91 -33.59
N TRP A 264 20.97 -12.60 -33.51
CA TRP A 264 21.49 -11.60 -34.44
C TRP A 264 23.01 -11.42 -34.33
N ARG A 265 23.58 -11.50 -33.11
CA ARG A 265 25.04 -11.45 -32.90
C ARG A 265 25.75 -12.71 -33.41
N HIS A 266 25.06 -13.84 -33.50
CA HIS A 266 25.62 -15.08 -34.03
C HIS A 266 25.53 -15.19 -35.56
N SER A 267 24.55 -14.54 -36.18
CA SER A 267 24.30 -14.60 -37.63
C SER A 267 25.02 -13.51 -38.43
N TYR A 268 25.28 -12.35 -37.82
CA TYR A 268 26.14 -11.31 -38.41
C TYR A 268 27.47 -11.27 -37.65
N GLY A 269 28.47 -11.91 -38.26
CA GLY A 269 29.81 -12.03 -37.73
C GLY A 269 30.41 -10.70 -37.29
N ASP A 270 31.14 -10.81 -36.18
CA ASP A 270 32.21 -9.95 -35.72
C ASP A 270 33.14 -9.55 -36.89
N ASN A 271 32.81 -8.43 -37.54
CA ASN A 271 33.72 -7.70 -38.42
C ASN A 271 33.12 -6.33 -38.74
N ARG A 272 33.39 -5.38 -37.85
CA ARG A 272 33.91 -4.06 -38.25
C ARG A 272 34.36 -3.26 -37.03
N SER A 273 35.67 -3.15 -36.92
CA SER A 273 36.38 -1.95 -36.44
C SER A 273 35.61 -0.68 -36.83
N PHE A 274 35.06 0.00 -35.84
CA PHE A 274 34.52 1.35 -35.98
C PHE A 274 35.57 2.34 -35.44
N ASN A 275 36.74 2.32 -36.07
CA ASN A 275 37.66 3.44 -36.13
C ASN A 275 37.77 3.77 -37.62
N ASP A 276 37.27 4.94 -37.95
CA ASP A 276 37.41 5.74 -39.19
C ASP A 276 36.03 6.21 -39.68
N PHE A 277 35.91 7.55 -39.72
CA PHE A 277 34.79 8.46 -39.99
C PHE A 277 33.97 8.95 -38.79
#